data_AF-A0A7C5IMV2-F1
#
_entry.id   AF-A0A7C5IMV2-F1
#
_cell.length_a   1.000
_cell.length_b   1.000
_cell.length_c   1.000
_cell.angle_alpha   90.00
_cell.angle_beta   90.00
_cell.angle_gamma   90.00
#
_symmetry.space_group_name_H-M   'P 1'
#
loop_
_entity.id
_entity.type
_entity.pdbx_description
1 polymer ?
#
loop_
_entity_poly.entity_id
_entity_poly.type
_entity_poly.pdbx_seq_one_letter_code
_entity_poly.pdbx_strand_id
1 'polypeptide(L)'
;CLSKGLGAPVGSLLLGSKETVRMARRVRKALGGGMRQAGFLAAAGIYALDHHRERLRDDHHLAQQIEEILGEMPFVAEVLPVKTNIIIFRLHDQYEPAKFLAQLEAQGILAVPFGGQFIRFVTHLDVSEAILENLCKALKSIL
;
A
#
# COMPACT_ATOMS: atom_id res chain seq x y z
N CYS A 1 -4.13 8.57 -6.77
CA CYS A 1 -3.29 9.59 -6.09
C CYS A 1 -1.88 9.48 -6.64
N LEU A 2 -1.13 10.59 -6.70
CA LEU A 2 0.28 10.56 -7.10
C LEU A 2 1.16 10.03 -5.97
N SER A 3 0.76 10.28 -4.72
CA SER A 3 1.51 9.91 -3.51
C SER A 3 1.14 8.55 -2.91
N LYS A 4 0.92 7.54 -3.75
CA LYS A 4 0.71 6.15 -3.32
C LYS A 4 1.62 5.25 -4.16
N GLY A 5 1.10 4.26 -4.87
CA GLY A 5 1.90 3.37 -5.72
C GLY A 5 2.72 4.07 -6.81
N LEU A 6 2.38 5.32 -7.18
CA LEU A 6 3.20 6.13 -8.11
C LEU A 6 4.42 6.80 -7.44
N GLY A 7 4.53 6.82 -6.11
CA GLY A 7 5.74 7.24 -5.41
C GLY A 7 6.03 8.74 -5.35
N ALA A 8 5.13 9.62 -5.79
CA ALA A 8 5.34 11.05 -5.60
C ALA A 8 5.25 11.41 -4.09
N PRO A 9 6.05 12.35 -3.56
CA PRO A 9 6.04 12.64 -2.13
C PRO A 9 4.72 13.27 -1.65
N VAL A 10 4.08 14.10 -2.49
CA VAL A 10 2.81 14.76 -2.19
C VAL A 10 2.00 14.88 -3.48
N GLY A 11 0.68 14.68 -3.39
CA GLY A 11 -0.24 15.20 -4.39
C GLY A 11 -1.31 14.23 -4.88
N SER A 12 -2.38 14.83 -5.39
CA SER A 12 -3.46 14.17 -6.13
C SER A 12 -3.99 15.15 -7.17
N LEU A 13 -4.63 14.62 -8.21
CA LEU A 13 -5.18 15.41 -9.31
C LEU A 13 -6.69 15.23 -9.35
N LEU A 14 -7.40 16.33 -9.60
CA LEU A 14 -8.82 16.34 -9.95
C LEU A 14 -8.93 16.70 -11.43
N LEU A 15 -9.56 15.82 -12.20
CA LEU A 15 -9.81 16.00 -13.63
C LEU A 15 -11.31 16.21 -13.85
N GLY A 16 -11.68 17.04 -14.83
CA GLY A 16 -13.07 17.36 -15.14
C GLY A 16 -13.15 18.43 -16.24
N SER A 17 -14.36 18.94 -16.48
CA SER A 17 -14.56 20.01 -17.46
C SER A 17 -13.88 21.32 -17.01
N LYS A 18 -13.77 22.28 -17.94
CA LYS A 18 -13.22 23.61 -17.64
C LYS A 18 -14.03 24.31 -16.54
N GLU A 19 -15.35 24.15 -16.55
CA GLU A 19 -16.28 24.69 -15.56
C GLU A 19 -16.04 24.06 -14.19
N THR A 20 -15.96 22.72 -14.12
CA THR A 20 -15.69 21.98 -12.88
C THR A 20 -14.33 22.36 -12.29
N VAL A 21 -13.27 22.37 -13.10
CA VAL A 21 -11.91 22.72 -12.64
C VAL A 21 -11.86 24.18 -12.18
N ARG A 22 -12.57 25.11 -12.83
CA ARG A 22 -12.66 26.51 -12.40
C ARG A 22 -13.28 26.62 -11.01
N MET A 23 -14.37 25.89 -10.75
CA MET A 23 -15.00 25.87 -9.44
C MET A 23 -14.11 25.21 -8.38
N ALA A 24 -13.53 24.05 -8.71
CA ALA A 24 -12.64 23.32 -7.80
C ALA A 24 -11.40 24.15 -7.39
N ARG A 25 -10.85 24.99 -8.28
CA ARG A 25 -9.76 25.93 -7.92
C ARG A 25 -10.17 26.96 -6.87
N ARG A 26 -11.43 27.44 -6.90
CA ARG A 26 -11.97 28.34 -5.86
C ARG A 26 -12.10 27.62 -4.53
N VAL A 27 -12.68 26.42 -4.53
CA VAL A 27 -12.80 25.56 -3.34
C VAL A 27 -11.42 25.23 -2.77
N ARG A 28 -10.46 24.84 -3.61
CA ARG A 28 -9.07 24.59 -3.21
C ARG A 28 -8.45 25.81 -2.52
N LYS A 29 -8.74 27.03 -2.98
CA LYS A 29 -8.24 28.26 -2.33
C LYS A 29 -8.89 28.49 -0.97
N ALA A 30 -10.21 28.28 -0.87
CA ALA A 30 -10.96 28.42 0.39
C ALA A 30 -10.51 27.43 1.46
N LEU A 31 -10.24 26.18 1.06
CA LEU A 31 -9.72 25.12 1.94
C LEU A 31 -8.20 25.22 2.21
N GLY A 32 -7.52 26.26 1.72
CA GLY A 32 -6.09 26.47 1.96
C GLY A 32 -5.11 25.68 1.06
N GLY A 33 -5.58 24.88 0.12
CA GLY A 33 -4.74 24.12 -0.83
C GLY A 33 -4.07 24.95 -1.94
N GLY A 34 -4.18 26.28 -1.89
CA GLY A 34 -3.57 27.21 -2.84
C GLY A 34 -2.10 27.49 -2.52
N MET A 35 -1.24 26.49 -2.67
CA MET A 35 0.21 26.59 -2.43
C MET A 35 0.91 27.54 -3.41
N ARG A 36 2.06 28.09 -2.99
CA ARG A 36 2.91 28.97 -3.80
C ARG A 36 3.86 28.16 -4.70
N GLN A 37 5.12 27.97 -4.31
CA GLN A 37 6.16 27.30 -5.10
C GLN A 37 5.97 25.77 -5.15
N ALA A 38 4.78 25.29 -5.53
CA ALA A 38 4.43 23.87 -5.62
C ALA A 38 5.04 23.16 -6.85
N GLY A 39 5.85 23.85 -7.66
CA GLY A 39 6.48 23.31 -8.86
C GLY A 39 7.37 22.10 -8.58
N PHE A 40 8.06 22.06 -7.43
CA PHE A 40 8.87 20.91 -7.01
C PHE A 40 8.02 19.64 -6.83
N LEU A 41 6.86 19.76 -6.19
CA LEU A 41 5.93 18.64 -6.00
C LEU A 41 5.29 18.23 -7.33
N ALA A 42 4.97 19.21 -8.19
CA ALA A 42 4.44 18.95 -9.53
C ALA A 42 5.46 18.19 -10.40
N ALA A 43 6.75 18.54 -10.33
CA ALA A 43 7.81 17.84 -11.05
C ALA A 43 7.92 16.37 -10.65
N ALA A 44 7.89 16.08 -9.34
CA ALA A 44 7.85 14.69 -8.85
C ALA A 44 6.58 13.96 -9.31
N GLY A 45 5.43 14.65 -9.35
CA GLY A 45 4.17 14.12 -9.86
C GLY A 45 4.20 13.79 -11.36
N ILE A 46 4.85 14.63 -12.18
CA ILE A 46 5.04 14.39 -13.62
C ILE A 46 5.90 13.15 -13.82
N TYR A 47 7.08 13.10 -13.16
CA TYR A 47 7.97 11.94 -13.23
C TYR A 47 7.25 10.64 -12.85
N ALA A 48 6.48 10.67 -11.76
CA ALA A 48 5.70 9.54 -11.29
C ALA A 48 4.66 9.05 -12.33
N LEU A 49 4.00 9.95 -13.06
CA LEU A 49 3.04 9.60 -14.11
C LEU A 49 3.72 9.00 -15.35
N ASP A 50 4.87 9.56 -15.73
CA ASP A 50 5.60 9.16 -16.94
C ASP A 50 6.33 7.83 -16.76
N HIS A 51 6.81 7.53 -15.54
CA HIS A 51 7.70 6.39 -15.30
C HIS A 51 7.12 5.29 -14.40
N HIS A 52 6.23 5.60 -13.45
CA HIS A 52 5.85 4.61 -12.42
C HIS A 52 4.50 3.90 -12.67
N ARG A 53 3.73 4.27 -13.70
CA ARG A 53 2.43 3.64 -13.97
C ARG A 53 2.56 2.15 -14.31
N GLU A 54 3.50 1.81 -15.18
CA GLU A 54 3.62 0.46 -15.74
C GLU A 54 4.11 -0.56 -14.71
N ARG A 55 4.97 -0.14 -13.78
CA ARG A 55 5.52 -0.99 -12.71
C ARG A 55 4.52 -1.33 -11.60
N LEU A 56 3.33 -0.73 -11.59
CA LEU A 56 2.27 -1.13 -10.64
C LEU A 56 1.91 -2.61 -10.80
N ARG A 57 2.14 -3.18 -11.99
CA ARG A 57 2.02 -4.62 -12.24
C ARG A 57 2.94 -5.45 -11.34
N ASP A 58 4.11 -4.93 -11.00
CA ASP A 58 5.10 -5.62 -10.16
C ASP A 58 4.63 -5.65 -8.71
N ASP A 59 4.01 -4.56 -8.23
CA ASP A 59 3.36 -4.53 -6.91
C ASP A 59 2.25 -5.58 -6.83
N HIS A 60 1.46 -5.73 -7.89
CA HIS A 60 0.39 -6.75 -7.95
C HIS A 60 0.96 -8.17 -7.96
N HIS A 61 2.04 -8.40 -8.72
CA HIS A 61 2.69 -9.70 -8.79
C HIS A 61 3.28 -10.12 -7.44
N LEU A 62 3.98 -9.21 -6.75
CA LEU A 62 4.47 -9.47 -5.38
C LEU A 62 3.32 -9.76 -4.41
N ALA A 63 2.19 -9.07 -4.54
CA ALA A 63 1.04 -9.32 -3.68
C ALA A 63 0.42 -10.71 -3.91
N GLN A 64 0.42 -11.21 -5.15
CA GLN A 64 -0.02 -12.57 -5.47
C GLN A 64 0.92 -13.63 -4.89
N GLN A 65 2.24 -13.41 -4.96
CA GLN A 65 3.19 -14.32 -4.31
C GLN A 65 2.96 -14.38 -2.79
N ILE A 66 2.71 -13.23 -2.16
CA ILE A 66 2.39 -13.17 -0.73
C ILE A 66 1.07 -13.89 -0.41
N GLU A 67 0.06 -13.80 -1.27
CA GLU A 67 -1.20 -14.56 -1.14
C GLU A 67 -0.94 -16.07 -1.08
N GLU A 68 -0.14 -16.59 -2.01
CA GLU A 68 0.24 -18.01 -2.06
C GLU A 68 0.97 -18.44 -0.78
N ILE A 69 1.96 -17.66 -0.33
CA ILE A 69 2.72 -17.95 0.90
C ILE A 69 1.81 -17.99 2.12
N LEU A 70 0.91 -17.00 2.26
CA LEU A 70 -0.02 -16.94 3.39
C LEU A 70 -1.02 -18.08 3.38
N GLY A 71 -1.42 -18.57 2.20
CA GLY A 71 -2.31 -19.72 2.05
C GLY A 71 -1.74 -21.02 2.63
N GLU A 72 -0.42 -21.11 2.76
CA GLU A 72 0.28 -22.27 3.35
C GLU A 72 0.51 -22.12 4.86
N MET A 73 0.25 -20.95 5.46
CA MET A 73 0.57 -20.68 6.86
C MET A 73 -0.55 -21.19 7.79
N PRO A 74 -0.24 -21.99 8.84
CA PRO A 74 -1.25 -22.62 9.70
C PRO A 74 -1.95 -21.64 10.66
N PHE A 75 -1.42 -20.43 10.84
CA PHE A 75 -2.08 -19.37 11.61
C PHE A 75 -3.09 -18.57 10.78
N VAL A 76 -3.11 -18.75 9.45
CA VAL A 76 -4.02 -18.04 8.53
C VAL A 76 -5.27 -18.87 8.32
N ALA A 77 -6.43 -18.31 8.69
CA ALA A 77 -7.72 -18.96 8.53
C ALA A 77 -8.30 -18.76 7.13
N GLU A 78 -8.06 -17.60 6.52
CA GLU A 78 -8.48 -17.28 5.16
C GLU A 78 -7.65 -16.11 4.61
N VAL A 79 -7.47 -16.09 3.29
CA VAL A 79 -6.94 -14.94 2.56
C VAL A 79 -8.06 -14.45 1.63
N LEU A 80 -8.39 -13.16 1.70
CA LEU A 80 -9.38 -12.57 0.80
C LEU A 80 -8.78 -12.44 -0.62
N PRO A 81 -9.59 -12.52 -1.68
CA PRO A 81 -9.08 -12.52 -3.05
C PRO A 81 -8.17 -11.31 -3.36
N VAL A 82 -6.92 -11.58 -3.73
CA VAL A 82 -5.95 -10.52 -4.09
C VAL A 82 -6.08 -10.17 -5.58
N LYS A 83 -6.38 -8.89 -5.86
CA LYS A 83 -6.58 -8.38 -7.25
C LYS A 83 -5.63 -7.24 -7.63
N THR A 84 -4.98 -6.63 -6.64
CA THR A 84 -4.06 -5.50 -6.82
C THR A 84 -2.89 -5.67 -5.85
N ASN A 85 -2.38 -4.57 -5.27
CA ASN A 85 -1.26 -4.55 -4.34
C ASN A 85 -1.67 -4.70 -2.85
N ILE A 86 -2.90 -5.13 -2.56
CA ILE A 86 -3.44 -5.22 -1.20
C ILE A 86 -3.75 -6.68 -0.88
N ILE A 87 -3.21 -7.16 0.23
CA ILE A 87 -3.45 -8.49 0.77
C ILE A 87 -4.16 -8.33 2.10
N ILE A 88 -5.32 -8.95 2.25
CA ILE A 88 -6.07 -8.98 3.51
C ILE A 88 -6.28 -10.44 3.87
N PHE A 89 -5.83 -10.83 5.06
CA PHE A 89 -5.96 -12.20 5.54
C PHE A 89 -6.42 -12.20 6.99
N ARG A 90 -7.10 -13.28 7.38
CA ARG A 90 -7.61 -13.48 8.74
C ARG A 90 -6.74 -14.47 9.47
N LEU A 91 -6.41 -14.16 10.72
CA LEU A 91 -5.81 -15.13 11.63
C LEU A 91 -6.88 -16.05 12.23
N HIS A 92 -6.51 -17.29 12.57
CA HIS A 92 -7.34 -18.14 13.42
C HIS A 92 -7.54 -17.50 14.80
N ASP A 93 -8.67 -17.79 15.45
CA ASP A 93 -9.12 -17.09 16.67
C ASP A 93 -8.19 -17.31 17.88
N GLN A 94 -7.39 -18.38 17.86
CA GLN A 94 -6.36 -18.65 18.86
C GLN A 94 -5.14 -17.71 18.79
N TYR A 95 -4.94 -17.02 17.66
CA TYR A 95 -3.87 -16.06 17.47
C TYR A 95 -4.39 -14.64 17.70
N GLU A 96 -3.61 -13.84 18.42
CA GLU A 96 -3.96 -12.45 18.70
C GLU A 96 -3.29 -11.52 17.67
N PRO A 97 -4.05 -10.74 16.88
CA PRO A 97 -3.50 -9.85 15.84
C PRO A 97 -2.42 -8.89 16.34
N ALA A 98 -2.59 -8.34 17.55
CA ALA A 98 -1.61 -7.43 18.13
C ALA A 98 -0.27 -8.13 18.42
N LYS A 99 -0.29 -9.36 18.93
CA LYS A 99 0.93 -10.15 19.19
C LYS A 99 1.60 -10.58 17.89
N PHE A 100 0.80 -11.01 16.91
CA PHE A 100 1.30 -11.37 15.58
C PHE A 100 2.02 -10.20 14.92
N LEU A 101 1.42 -9.00 14.94
CA LEU A 101 2.03 -7.79 14.40
C LEU A 101 3.31 -7.39 15.16
N ALA A 102 3.33 -7.50 16.48
CA ALA A 102 4.52 -7.22 17.29
C ALA A 102 5.68 -8.19 16.96
N GLN A 103 5.38 -9.47 16.69
CA GLN A 103 6.39 -10.45 16.27
C GLN A 103 6.97 -10.15 14.89
N LEU A 104 6.15 -9.68 13.94
CA LEU A 104 6.63 -9.22 12.64
C LEU A 104 7.46 -7.94 12.77
N GLU A 105 7.01 -6.98 13.57
CA GLU A 105 7.72 -5.72 13.80
C GLU A 105 9.10 -5.95 14.43
N ALA A 106 9.22 -6.89 15.38
CA ALA A 106 10.50 -7.29 15.96
C ALA A 106 11.51 -7.84 14.92
N GLN A 107 11.02 -8.27 13.76
CA GLN A 107 11.82 -8.72 12.62
C GLN A 107 11.93 -7.67 11.50
N GLY A 108 11.49 -6.44 11.76
CA GLY A 108 11.55 -5.32 10.82
C GLY A 108 10.45 -5.33 9.76
N ILE A 109 9.38 -6.11 9.93
CA ILE A 109 8.26 -6.19 9.00
C ILE A 109 7.07 -5.43 9.58
N LEU A 110 6.68 -4.36 8.89
CA LEU A 110 5.56 -3.51 9.30
C LEU A 110 4.29 -3.86 8.53
N ALA A 111 3.19 -4.01 9.28
CA ALA A 111 1.87 -4.28 8.77
C ALA A 111 0.82 -3.63 9.67
N VAL A 112 -0.44 -3.60 9.22
CA VAL A 112 -1.51 -2.94 9.98
C VAL A 112 -2.69 -3.88 10.24
N PRO A 113 -3.38 -3.72 11.39
CA PRO A 113 -4.63 -4.43 11.63
C PRO A 113 -5.72 -3.92 10.69
N PHE A 114 -6.69 -4.78 10.39
CA PHE A 114 -7.84 -4.49 9.53
C PHE A 114 -9.17 -4.94 10.16
N GLY A 115 -9.29 -4.77 11.48
CA GLY A 115 -10.50 -5.07 12.24
C GLY A 115 -10.65 -6.56 12.57
N GLY A 116 -11.06 -6.85 13.81
CA GLY A 116 -11.16 -8.22 14.31
C GLY A 116 -9.84 -8.97 14.13
N GLN A 117 -9.91 -10.16 13.52
CA GLN A 117 -8.77 -11.04 13.24
C GLN A 117 -8.02 -10.72 11.93
N PHE A 118 -8.42 -9.66 11.21
CA PHE A 118 -7.84 -9.36 9.90
C PHE A 118 -6.58 -8.51 10.01
N ILE A 119 -5.59 -8.84 9.18
CA ILE A 119 -4.36 -8.10 8.95
C ILE A 119 -4.32 -7.66 7.49
N ARG A 120 -3.74 -6.48 7.23
CA ARG A 120 -3.55 -5.96 5.87
C ARG A 120 -2.08 -5.70 5.58
N PHE A 121 -1.59 -6.35 4.52
CA PHE A 121 -0.33 -6.02 3.87
C PHE A 121 -0.59 -5.21 2.59
N VAL A 122 0.36 -4.36 2.22
CA VAL A 122 0.30 -3.54 1.01
C VAL A 122 1.69 -3.53 0.36
N THR A 123 1.80 -3.96 -0.88
CA THR A 123 3.02 -3.86 -1.67
C THR A 123 3.10 -2.50 -2.38
N HIS A 124 4.32 -2.00 -2.60
CA HIS A 124 4.60 -0.74 -3.28
C HIS A 124 6.04 -0.72 -3.81
N LEU A 125 6.42 0.38 -4.49
CA LEU A 125 7.73 0.63 -5.10
C LEU A 125 8.95 0.23 -4.25
N ASP A 126 8.87 0.40 -2.93
CA ASP A 126 10.00 0.16 -2.03
C ASP A 126 10.00 -1.25 -1.44
N VAL A 127 9.02 -2.08 -1.79
CA VAL A 127 8.96 -3.50 -1.44
C VAL A 127 9.61 -4.30 -2.57
N SER A 128 10.75 -4.91 -2.28
CA SER A 128 11.53 -5.72 -3.23
C SER A 128 11.38 -7.22 -2.96
N GLU A 129 11.86 -8.05 -3.88
CA GLU A 129 11.93 -9.50 -3.69
C GLU A 129 12.78 -9.89 -2.46
N ALA A 130 13.82 -9.13 -2.14
CA ALA A 130 14.61 -9.36 -0.93
C ALA A 130 13.78 -9.15 0.36
N ILE A 131 12.83 -8.22 0.34
CA ILE A 131 11.88 -8.02 1.45
C ILE A 131 10.90 -9.20 1.51
N LEU A 132 10.47 -9.76 0.36
CA LEU A 132 9.64 -10.95 0.32
C LEU A 132 10.34 -12.17 0.94
N GLU A 133 11.62 -12.37 0.66
CA GLU A 133 12.39 -13.45 1.30
C GLU A 133 12.47 -13.29 2.82
N ASN A 134 12.65 -12.07 3.30
CA ASN A 134 12.66 -11.78 4.74
C ASN A 134 11.26 -11.99 5.36
N LEU A 135 10.20 -11.60 4.65
CA LEU A 135 8.83 -11.88 5.05
C LEU A 135 8.58 -13.39 5.17
N CYS A 136 8.98 -14.18 4.19
CA CYS A 136 8.88 -15.64 4.25
C CYS A 136 9.57 -16.24 5.48
N LYS A 137 10.79 -15.77 5.79
CA LYS A 137 11.53 -16.24 6.97
C LYS A 137 10.80 -15.88 8.26
N ALA A 138 10.29 -14.65 8.35
CA ALA A 138 9.59 -14.17 9.54
C ALA A 138 8.24 -14.87 9.75
N LEU A 139 7.47 -15.10 8.68
CA LEU A 139 6.21 -15.86 8.78
C LEU A 139 6.46 -17.29 9.26
N LYS A 140 7.53 -17.94 8.75
CA LYS A 140 7.91 -19.29 9.18
C LYS A 140 8.43 -19.36 10.61
N SER A 141 8.94 -18.27 11.17
CA SER A 141 9.38 -18.24 12.58
C SER A 141 8.24 -18.04 13.57
N ILE A 142 7.02 -17.73 13.10
CA ILE A 142 5.82 -17.57 13.94
C ILE A 142 5.14 -18.93 14.20
N LEU A 143 5.52 -19.95 13.43
CA LEU A 143 5.19 -21.36 13.68
C LEU A 143 5.68 -21.79 15.06
#